data_AF-A0A0B1T4G3-F1
#
_entry.id   AF-A0A0B1T4G3-F1
#
_cell.length_a   1.000
_cell.length_b   1.000
_cell.length_c   1.000
_cell.angle_alpha   90.00
_cell.angle_beta   90.00
_cell.angle_gamma   90.00
#
_symmetry.space_group_name_H-M   'P 1'
#
loop_
_entity.id
_entity.type
_entity.pdbx_description
1 polymer ?
#
loop_
_entity_poly.entity_id
_entity_poly.type
_entity_poly.pdbx_seq_one_letter_code
_entity_poly.pdbx_strand_id
1 'polypeptide(L)'
;MCLTFPLQILNYLRDGEEFKIPLDRDACEELRREAQFYNLPGLVELCSPQVLNVGDEVQWKREAVSLYWRPFVRYMVDDSLTLPFIYDRNNHTLAKCIGCEEYQDPKCSYLFDIRYEDWEPMKHHMLLMRGEITQLMGDQCCIIAWDNGQQIHLPKSAVRKADPVFIP
;
A
#
# COMPACT_ATOMS: atom_id res chain seq x y z
N MET A 1 -28.05 -3.66 15.80
CA MET A 1 -28.20 -2.53 14.87
C MET A 1 -27.27 -1.42 15.34
N CYS A 2 -26.18 -1.20 14.60
CA CYS A 2 -25.05 -0.36 14.98
C CYS A 2 -25.40 1.13 14.81
N LEU A 3 -25.40 1.89 15.91
CA LEU A 3 -25.63 3.35 15.93
C LEU A 3 -24.47 4.18 15.35
N THR A 4 -23.46 3.54 14.74
CA THR A 4 -22.19 4.18 14.35
C THR A 4 -22.20 4.76 12.93
N PHE A 5 -22.97 4.20 12.01
CA PHE A 5 -22.98 4.66 10.61
C PHE A 5 -23.61 6.05 10.39
N PRO A 6 -24.73 6.41 11.05
CA PRO A 6 -25.25 7.76 10.98
C PRO A 6 -24.23 8.81 11.45
N LEU A 7 -23.42 8.47 12.46
CA LEU A 7 -22.35 9.34 12.94
C LEU A 7 -21.24 9.52 11.90
N GLN A 8 -20.90 8.46 11.15
CA GLN A 8 -19.91 8.54 10.08
C GLN A 8 -20.38 9.40 8.91
N ILE A 9 -21.65 9.31 8.51
CA ILE A 9 -22.26 10.20 7.52
C ILE A 9 -22.19 11.65 8.00
N LEU A 10 -22.55 11.91 9.26
CA LEU A 10 -22.48 13.26 9.84
C LEU A 10 -21.05 13.79 9.91
N ASN A 11 -20.09 12.94 10.27
CA ASN A 11 -18.68 13.30 10.27
C ASN A 11 -18.21 13.64 8.85
N TYR A 12 -18.60 12.88 7.83
CA TYR A 12 -18.30 13.22 6.43
C TYR A 12 -18.91 14.57 6.02
N LEU A 13 -20.19 14.80 6.34
CA LEU A 13 -20.86 16.07 6.02
C LEU A 13 -20.24 17.26 6.77
N ARG A 14 -19.65 17.03 7.94
CA ARG A 14 -18.96 18.06 8.75
C ARG A 14 -17.53 18.32 8.28
N ASP A 15 -16.77 17.25 8.05
CA ASP A 15 -15.32 17.28 7.86
C ASP A 15 -14.94 17.33 6.37
N GLY A 16 -15.88 17.02 5.46
CA GLY A 16 -15.67 17.09 4.02
C GLY A 16 -14.54 16.17 3.55
N GLU A 17 -13.56 16.75 2.85
CA GLU A 17 -12.40 16.04 2.31
C GLU A 17 -11.43 15.52 3.39
N GLU A 18 -11.49 16.06 4.62
CA GLU A 18 -10.67 15.60 5.75
C GLU A 18 -11.26 14.35 6.44
N PHE A 19 -12.41 13.87 5.97
CA PHE A 19 -13.05 12.68 6.51
C PHE A 19 -12.22 11.42 6.25
N LYS A 20 -11.95 10.66 7.32
CA LYS A 20 -11.20 9.41 7.25
C LYS A 20 -12.14 8.22 7.18
N ILE A 21 -12.06 7.49 6.07
CA ILE A 21 -12.80 6.24 5.89
C ILE A 21 -12.37 5.18 6.91
N PRO A 22 -13.28 4.27 7.31
CA PRO A 22 -12.92 3.11 8.11
C PRO A 22 -11.86 2.25 7.42
N LEU A 23 -10.86 1.81 8.19
CA LEU A 23 -9.83 0.86 7.71
C LEU A 23 -10.37 -0.57 7.61
N ASP A 24 -11.38 -0.88 8.41
CA ASP A 24 -12.07 -2.18 8.36
C ASP A 24 -12.90 -2.28 7.08
N ARG A 25 -12.71 -3.37 6.35
CA ARG A 25 -13.32 -3.58 5.04
C ARG A 25 -14.84 -3.69 5.13
N ASP A 26 -15.35 -4.40 6.14
CA ASP A 26 -16.78 -4.62 6.28
C ASP A 26 -17.47 -3.31 6.69
N ALA A 27 -16.88 -2.56 7.63
CA ALA A 27 -17.35 -1.23 8.00
C ALA A 27 -17.29 -0.21 6.84
N CYS A 28 -16.27 -0.29 5.98
CA CYS A 28 -16.15 0.56 4.80
C CYS A 28 -17.23 0.23 3.75
N GLU A 29 -17.52 -1.05 3.53
CA GLU A 29 -18.62 -1.49 2.65
C GLU A 29 -20.00 -1.10 3.21
N GLU A 30 -20.21 -1.21 4.51
CA GLU A 30 -21.44 -0.76 5.16
C GLU A 30 -21.60 0.77 5.04
N LEU A 31 -20.54 1.54 5.28
CA LEU A 31 -20.54 2.98 5.07
C LEU A 31 -20.82 3.36 3.61
N ARG A 32 -20.27 2.61 2.65
CA ARG A 32 -20.53 2.80 1.21
C ARG A 32 -22.01 2.62 0.88
N ARG A 33 -22.66 1.59 1.44
CA ARG A 33 -24.10 1.34 1.24
C ARG A 33 -24.95 2.45 1.84
N GLU A 34 -24.61 2.94 3.02
CA GLU A 34 -25.29 4.08 3.64
C GLU A 34 -25.08 5.36 2.81
N ALA A 35 -23.86 5.63 2.35
CA ALA A 35 -23.58 6.76 1.47
C ALA A 35 -24.38 6.72 0.15
N GLN A 36 -24.59 5.52 -0.41
CA GLN A 36 -25.48 5.32 -1.57
C GLN A 36 -26.93 5.63 -1.21
N PHE A 37 -27.41 5.17 -0.06
CA PHE A 37 -28.77 5.43 0.41
C PHE A 37 -29.05 6.93 0.61
N TYR A 38 -28.09 7.67 1.20
CA TYR A 38 -28.18 9.12 1.39
C TYR A 38 -27.79 9.94 0.14
N ASN A 39 -27.49 9.29 -0.98
CA ASN A 39 -27.09 9.92 -2.24
C ASN A 39 -25.89 10.88 -2.09
N LEU A 40 -24.83 10.41 -1.43
CA LEU A 40 -23.57 11.14 -1.20
C LEU A 40 -22.47 10.60 -2.13
N PRO A 41 -22.45 10.97 -3.42
CA PRO A 41 -21.55 10.37 -4.42
C PRO A 41 -20.07 10.50 -4.06
N GLY A 42 -19.65 11.64 -3.47
CA GLY A 42 -18.27 11.82 -3.02
C GLY A 42 -17.84 10.82 -1.95
N LEU A 43 -18.73 10.48 -1.01
CA LEU A 43 -18.44 9.47 0.02
C LEU A 43 -18.48 8.04 -0.57
N VAL A 44 -19.35 7.78 -1.54
CA VAL A 44 -19.37 6.50 -2.26
C VAL A 44 -18.04 6.27 -2.99
N GLU A 45 -17.52 7.30 -3.65
CA GLU A 45 -16.23 7.26 -4.33
C GLU A 45 -15.07 7.09 -3.34
N LEU A 46 -15.07 7.82 -2.23
CA LEU A 46 -14.08 7.67 -1.16
C LEU A 46 -14.05 6.26 -0.56
N CYS A 47 -15.22 5.61 -0.43
CA CYS A 47 -15.31 4.23 0.04
C CYS A 47 -15.10 3.18 -1.08
N SER A 48 -14.95 3.60 -2.33
CA SER A 48 -14.75 2.67 -3.43
C SER A 48 -13.29 2.19 -3.48
N PRO A 49 -13.03 0.95 -3.95
CA PRO A 49 -11.67 0.49 -4.19
C PRO A 49 -10.99 1.43 -5.17
N GLN A 50 -9.84 2.01 -4.78
CA GLN A 50 -9.05 2.83 -5.70
C GLN A 50 -8.60 1.95 -6.87
N VAL A 51 -8.98 2.37 -8.08
CA VAL A 51 -8.48 1.75 -9.32
C VAL A 51 -7.11 2.34 -9.61
N LEU A 52 -6.10 1.47 -9.62
CA LEU A 52 -4.72 1.81 -9.91
C LEU A 52 -4.38 1.42 -11.35
N ASN A 53 -3.86 2.37 -12.12
CA ASN A 53 -3.49 2.24 -13.51
C ASN A 53 -1.98 2.51 -13.71
N VAL A 54 -1.45 2.08 -14.86
CA VAL A 54 -0.10 2.47 -15.28
C VAL A 54 -0.04 3.99 -15.44
N GLY A 55 1.03 4.60 -14.94
CA GLY A 55 1.24 6.05 -14.91
C GLY A 55 0.61 6.77 -13.70
N ASP A 56 -0.17 6.08 -12.86
CA ASP A 56 -0.64 6.68 -11.61
C ASP A 56 0.55 6.90 -10.66
N GLU A 57 0.64 8.11 -10.10
CA GLU A 57 1.53 8.41 -8.99
C GLU A 57 0.93 7.87 -7.69
N VAL A 58 1.74 7.16 -6.91
CA VAL A 58 1.32 6.44 -5.70
C VAL A 58 2.23 6.70 -4.51
N GLN A 59 1.69 6.44 -3.33
CA GLN A 59 2.40 6.45 -2.05
C GLN A 59 2.05 5.19 -1.25
N TRP A 60 2.92 4.87 -0.30
CA TRP A 60 2.65 3.79 0.65
C TRP A 60 1.43 4.11 1.52
N LYS A 61 0.58 3.10 1.74
CA LYS A 61 -0.41 3.18 2.82
C LYS A 61 0.29 3.05 4.17
N ARG A 62 -0.17 3.80 5.17
CA ARG A 62 0.46 3.84 6.50
C ARG A 62 0.47 2.48 7.19
N GLU A 63 -0.63 1.76 7.08
CA GLU A 63 -0.80 0.41 7.59
C GLU A 63 0.10 -0.60 6.86
N ALA A 64 0.35 -0.38 5.56
CA ALA A 64 1.24 -1.23 4.79
C ALA A 64 2.70 -1.03 5.20
N VAL A 65 3.16 0.20 5.46
CA VAL A 65 4.54 0.46 5.90
C VAL A 65 4.94 -0.41 7.10
N SER A 66 4.04 -0.57 8.08
CA SER A 66 4.32 -1.39 9.27
C SER A 66 4.61 -2.86 8.95
N LEU A 67 4.04 -3.38 7.86
CA LEU A 67 4.21 -4.75 7.38
C LEU A 67 5.40 -4.88 6.41
N TYR A 68 5.61 -3.87 5.56
CA TYR A 68 6.51 -3.95 4.41
C TYR A 68 7.89 -3.31 4.63
N TRP A 69 8.11 -2.54 5.69
CA TRP A 69 9.39 -1.83 5.87
C TRP A 69 10.61 -2.75 5.96
N ARG A 70 10.50 -3.90 6.64
CA ARG A 70 11.63 -4.85 6.73
C ARG A 70 11.93 -5.52 5.37
N PRO A 71 10.93 -6.04 4.63
CA PRO A 71 11.13 -6.47 3.25
C PRO A 71 11.71 -5.37 2.35
N PHE A 72 11.24 -4.14 2.50
CA PHE A 72 11.70 -3.01 1.71
C PHE A 72 13.18 -2.67 1.99
N VAL A 73 13.61 -2.66 3.26
CA VAL A 73 15.03 -2.49 3.62
C VAL A 73 15.90 -3.59 3.01
N ARG A 74 15.46 -4.85 3.03
CA ARG A 74 16.20 -5.95 2.38
C ARG A 74 16.38 -5.69 0.89
N TYR A 75 15.28 -5.31 0.23
CA TYR A 75 15.28 -4.92 -1.17
C TYR A 75 16.23 -3.74 -1.45
N MET A 76 16.30 -2.74 -0.56
CA MET A 76 17.24 -1.61 -0.71
C MET A 76 18.71 -2.02 -0.59
N VAL A 77 19.00 -3.07 0.17
CA VAL A 77 20.38 -3.55 0.42
C VAL A 77 20.85 -4.52 -0.66
N ASP A 78 19.95 -5.27 -1.28
CA ASP A 78 20.24 -6.26 -2.31
C ASP A 78 19.57 -5.86 -3.63
N ASP A 79 20.39 -5.32 -4.53
CA ASP A 79 20.01 -4.78 -5.84
C ASP A 79 19.57 -5.86 -6.84
N SER A 80 19.78 -7.14 -6.51
CA SER A 80 19.34 -8.25 -7.36
C SER A 80 17.84 -8.51 -7.26
N LEU A 81 17.16 -7.89 -6.30
CA LEU A 81 15.79 -8.18 -5.94
C LEU A 81 14.80 -7.30 -6.66
N THR A 82 13.65 -7.87 -6.99
CA THR A 82 12.48 -7.12 -7.50
C THR A 82 11.20 -7.40 -6.72
N LEU A 83 11.22 -8.43 -5.86
CA LEU A 83 10.11 -8.88 -5.01
C LEU A 83 10.44 -8.70 -3.52
N PRO A 84 9.45 -8.39 -2.67
CA PRO A 84 9.62 -8.47 -1.22
C PRO A 84 9.85 -9.92 -0.77
N PHE A 85 10.72 -10.12 0.23
CA PHE A 85 11.03 -11.46 0.77
C PHE A 85 9.92 -12.03 1.66
N ILE A 86 9.66 -13.33 1.51
CA ILE A 86 8.86 -14.13 2.45
C ILE A 86 9.66 -15.39 2.81
N TYR A 87 9.74 -15.72 4.09
CA TYR A 87 10.32 -17.00 4.52
C TYR A 87 9.33 -18.14 4.26
N ASP A 88 9.73 -19.14 3.46
CA ASP A 88 9.02 -20.42 3.42
C ASP A 88 9.38 -21.27 4.64
N ARG A 89 8.46 -22.13 5.08
CA ARG A 89 8.58 -22.98 6.28
C ARG A 89 9.81 -23.90 6.26
N ASN A 90 10.41 -24.11 5.10
CA ASN A 90 11.52 -25.03 4.86
C ASN A 90 12.92 -24.38 4.94
N ASN A 91 13.06 -23.20 5.58
CA ASN A 91 14.35 -22.48 5.77
C ASN A 91 15.09 -22.04 4.49
N HIS A 92 14.51 -22.21 3.30
CA HIS A 92 15.03 -21.60 2.09
C HIS A 92 14.52 -20.16 1.97
N THR A 93 15.45 -19.24 1.75
CA THR A 93 15.12 -17.83 1.55
C THR A 93 14.60 -17.67 0.13
N LEU A 94 13.30 -17.40 -0.03
CA LEU A 94 12.66 -17.19 -1.34
C LEU A 94 12.10 -15.76 -1.38
N ALA A 95 12.36 -15.02 -2.45
CA ALA A 95 11.65 -13.77 -2.67
C ALA A 95 10.30 -14.11 -3.33
N LYS A 96 9.18 -13.80 -2.68
CA LYS A 96 7.85 -14.16 -3.17
C LYS A 96 6.88 -13.01 -2.91
N CYS A 97 6.01 -12.73 -3.87
CA CYS A 97 4.94 -11.78 -3.63
C CYS A 97 3.90 -12.34 -2.64
N ILE A 98 3.46 -11.52 -1.68
CA ILE A 98 2.35 -11.90 -0.78
C ILE A 98 1.01 -11.87 -1.53
N GLY A 99 0.91 -11.06 -2.60
CA GLY A 99 -0.34 -10.81 -3.33
C GLY A 99 -0.51 -11.61 -4.62
N CYS A 100 0.49 -12.36 -5.08
CA CYS A 100 0.40 -13.19 -6.29
C CYS A 100 1.36 -14.39 -6.24
N GLU A 101 1.37 -15.20 -7.30
CA GLU A 101 2.20 -16.40 -7.38
C GLU A 101 3.62 -16.15 -7.90
N GLU A 102 4.00 -14.89 -8.13
CA GLU A 102 5.37 -14.53 -8.54
C GLU A 102 6.38 -14.83 -7.44
N TYR A 103 7.47 -15.48 -7.85
CA TYR A 103 8.61 -15.77 -7.02
C TYR A 103 9.90 -15.50 -7.80
N GLN A 104 10.94 -15.18 -7.06
CA GLN A 104 12.28 -14.93 -7.57
C GLN A 104 13.26 -15.73 -6.72
N ASP A 105 14.11 -16.49 -7.40
CA ASP A 105 15.27 -17.12 -6.78
C ASP A 105 16.39 -16.06 -6.66
N PRO A 106 16.78 -15.64 -5.45
CA PRO A 106 17.83 -14.64 -5.28
C PRO A 106 19.14 -15.18 -5.82
N LYS A 107 19.78 -14.47 -6.77
CA LYS A 107 21.03 -14.91 -7.41
C LYS A 107 22.20 -14.99 -6.43
N CYS A 108 22.09 -14.36 -5.27
CA CYS A 108 23.12 -14.33 -4.24
C CYS A 108 22.48 -14.47 -2.87
N SER A 109 22.69 -15.63 -2.22
CA SER A 109 22.34 -15.87 -0.83
C SER A 109 23.36 -15.24 0.12
N TYR A 110 23.77 -13.99 -0.11
CA TYR A 110 24.48 -13.26 0.94
C TYR A 110 23.48 -13.10 2.08
N LEU A 111 23.75 -13.77 3.20
CA LEU A 111 23.08 -13.47 4.46
C LEU A 111 23.52 -12.07 4.86
N PHE A 112 22.80 -11.06 4.37
CA PHE A 112 22.98 -9.70 4.83
C PHE A 112 22.57 -9.65 6.30
N ASP A 113 23.53 -9.41 7.18
CA ASP A 113 23.27 -9.15 8.58
C ASP A 113 22.73 -7.72 8.72
N ILE A 114 21.41 -7.58 8.54
CA ILE A 114 20.72 -6.29 8.59
C ILE A 114 20.27 -6.05 10.03
N ARG A 115 20.90 -5.07 10.68
CA ARG A 115 20.44 -4.54 11.98
C ARG A 115 19.22 -3.64 11.76
N TYR A 116 18.02 -4.20 11.88
CA TYR A 116 16.77 -3.50 11.59
C TYR A 116 16.53 -2.25 12.44
N GLU A 117 17.14 -2.19 13.62
CA GLU A 117 17.08 -1.04 14.52
C GLU A 117 17.66 0.22 13.87
N ASP A 118 18.77 0.09 13.13
CA ASP A 118 19.41 1.20 12.42
C ASP A 118 18.54 1.71 11.26
N TRP A 119 17.63 0.87 10.77
CA TRP A 119 16.74 1.15 9.65
C TRP A 119 15.32 1.54 10.08
N GLU A 120 15.04 1.69 11.39
CA GLU A 120 13.73 2.16 11.84
C GLU A 120 13.27 3.49 11.20
N PRO A 121 14.15 4.48 10.95
CA PRO A 121 13.78 5.70 10.23
C PRO A 121 13.19 5.44 8.83
N MET A 122 13.48 4.29 8.22
CA MET A 122 12.92 3.89 6.93
C MET A 122 11.39 3.86 6.95
N LYS A 123 10.76 3.50 8.08
CA LYS A 123 9.30 3.54 8.22
C LYS A 123 8.77 4.94 7.91
N HIS A 124 9.40 5.97 8.46
CA HIS A 124 8.99 7.35 8.22
C HIS A 124 9.31 7.76 6.78
N HIS A 125 10.47 7.38 6.27
CA HIS A 125 10.86 7.68 4.89
C HIS A 125 9.88 7.10 3.87
N MET A 126 9.48 5.84 4.01
CA MET A 126 8.49 5.19 3.14
C MET A 126 7.16 5.94 3.09
N LEU A 127 6.73 6.59 4.17
CA LEU A 127 5.49 7.40 4.17
C LEU A 127 5.59 8.66 3.31
N LEU A 128 6.82 9.12 3.02
CA LEU A 128 7.10 10.31 2.22
C LEU A 128 7.45 9.96 0.77
N MET A 129 7.84 8.72 0.49
CA MET A 129 8.20 8.25 -0.84
C MET A 129 7.04 8.34 -1.81
N ARG A 130 7.34 8.80 -3.03
CA ARG A 130 6.41 8.78 -4.16
C ARG A 130 6.96 7.86 -5.24
N GLY A 131 6.07 7.18 -5.95
CA GLY A 131 6.45 6.31 -7.05
C GLY A 131 5.41 6.31 -8.14
N GLU A 132 5.78 5.85 -9.32
CA GLU A 132 4.90 5.71 -10.48
C GLU A 132 4.66 4.23 -10.76
N ILE A 133 3.40 3.86 -11.01
CA ILE A 133 3.07 2.51 -11.47
C ILE A 133 3.57 2.35 -12.91
N THR A 134 4.58 1.51 -13.11
CA THR A 134 5.14 1.23 -14.44
C THR A 134 4.48 0.02 -15.11
N GLN A 135 3.95 -0.93 -14.33
CA GLN A 135 3.32 -2.14 -14.85
C GLN A 135 2.25 -2.68 -13.89
N LEU A 136 1.17 -3.24 -14.45
CA LEU A 136 0.18 -4.01 -13.69
C LEU A 136 0.48 -5.51 -13.81
N MET A 137 0.46 -6.20 -12.67
CA MET A 137 0.69 -7.64 -12.57
C MET A 137 -0.63 -8.32 -12.21
N GLY A 138 -1.46 -8.53 -13.22
CA GLY A 138 -2.85 -9.00 -13.07
C GLY A 138 -3.68 -8.04 -12.21
N ASP A 139 -4.64 -8.60 -11.47
CA ASP A 139 -5.59 -7.81 -10.69
C ASP A 139 -5.04 -7.38 -9.33
N GLN A 140 -4.09 -8.13 -8.77
CA GLN A 140 -3.69 -7.99 -7.36
C GLN A 140 -2.44 -7.14 -7.15
N CYS A 141 -1.55 -7.04 -8.13
CA CYS A 141 -0.22 -6.46 -7.94
C CYS A 141 0.16 -5.46 -9.03
N CYS A 142 1.22 -4.69 -8.76
CA CYS A 142 1.82 -3.73 -9.67
C CYS A 142 3.33 -3.61 -9.44
N ILE A 143 4.05 -3.15 -10.45
CA ILE A 143 5.45 -2.72 -10.34
C ILE A 143 5.46 -1.20 -10.21
N ILE A 144 6.20 -0.70 -9.22
CA ILE A 144 6.30 0.72 -8.91
C ILE A 144 7.76 1.14 -9.03
N ALA A 145 8.01 2.18 -9.81
CA ALA A 145 9.28 2.89 -9.82
C ALA A 145 9.24 4.03 -8.82
N TRP A 146 10.03 3.94 -7.75
CA TRP A 146 10.13 4.95 -6.71
C TRP A 146 11.09 6.08 -7.10
N ASP A 147 10.88 7.25 -6.50
CA ASP A 147 11.72 8.45 -6.61
C ASP A 147 13.23 8.22 -6.38
N ASN A 148 13.58 7.26 -5.54
CA ASN A 148 14.95 6.85 -5.26
C ASN A 148 15.58 5.96 -6.35
N GLY A 149 14.90 5.75 -7.48
CA GLY A 149 15.36 4.96 -8.63
C GLY A 149 15.08 3.46 -8.53
N GLN A 150 14.51 2.99 -7.42
CA GLN A 150 14.22 1.59 -7.20
C GLN A 150 12.92 1.15 -7.87
N GLN A 151 12.85 -0.12 -8.30
CA GLN A 151 11.65 -0.72 -8.87
C GLN A 151 11.25 -1.99 -8.13
N ILE A 152 10.08 -1.95 -7.49
CA ILE A 152 9.59 -3.06 -6.67
C ILE A 152 8.20 -3.50 -7.10
N HIS A 153 8.00 -4.81 -7.13
CA HIS A 153 6.69 -5.43 -7.27
C HIS A 153 6.00 -5.46 -5.90
N LEU A 154 4.80 -4.86 -5.81
CA LEU A 154 3.98 -4.86 -4.60
C LEU A 154 2.51 -5.19 -4.87
N PRO A 155 1.78 -5.73 -3.89
CA PRO A 155 0.33 -5.78 -3.93
C PRO A 155 -0.28 -4.38 -4.04
N LYS A 156 -1.31 -4.21 -4.87
CA LYS A 156 -2.07 -2.96 -5.00
C LYS A 156 -2.65 -2.49 -3.67
N SER A 157 -2.92 -3.43 -2.75
CA SER A 157 -3.41 -3.13 -1.40
C SER A 157 -2.40 -2.36 -0.53
N ALA A 158 -1.11 -2.43 -0.83
CA ALA A 158 -0.04 -1.78 -0.07
C ALA A 158 0.11 -0.27 -0.37
N VAL A 159 -0.47 0.20 -1.47
CA VAL A 159 -0.30 1.56 -1.98
C VAL A 159 -1.63 2.22 -2.27
N ARG A 160 -1.62 3.55 -2.33
CA ARG A 160 -2.76 4.39 -2.70
C ARG A 160 -2.28 5.44 -3.69
N LYS A 161 -3.20 6.04 -4.46
CA LYS A 161 -2.85 7.21 -5.26
C LYS A 161 -2.27 8.29 -4.37
N ALA A 162 -1.22 8.94 -4.85
CA ALA A 162 -0.56 10.00 -4.11
C ALA A 162 -1.50 11.21 -4.02
N ASP A 163 -1.52 11.86 -2.85
CA ASP A 163 -2.28 13.09 -2.69
C ASP A 163 -1.68 14.15 -3.65
N PRO A 164 -2.51 14.94 -4.35
CA PRO A 164 -2.02 15.98 -5.24
C PRO A 164 -1.14 16.95 -4.46
N VAL A 165 0.06 17.22 -4.98
CA VAL A 165 0.95 18.22 -4.40
C VAL A 165 0.35 19.59 -4.71
N PHE A 166 -0.36 20.17 -3.76
CA PHE A 166 -0.77 21.57 -3.85
C PHE A 166 0.50 22.43 -3.78
N ILE A 167 0.93 22.93 -4.94
CA ILE A 167 1.94 23.98 -5.01
C ILE A 167 1.19 25.28 -4.69
N PRO A 168 1.53 25.99 -3.59
CA PRO A 168 0.88 27.25 -3.23
C PRO A 168 1.12 28.36 -4.26
#